data_AF-A0A068V393-F1
#
_entry.id   AF-A0A068V393-F1
#
_cell.length_a   1.000
_cell.length_b   1.000
_cell.length_c   1.000
_cell.angle_alpha   90.00
_cell.angle_beta   90.00
_cell.angle_gamma   90.00
#
_symmetry.space_group_name_H-M   'P 1'
#
loop_
_entity.id
_entity.type
_entity.pdbx_description
1 polymer ?
#
loop_
_entity_poly.entity_id
_entity_poly.type
_entity_poly.pdbx_seq_one_letter_code
_entity_poly.pdbx_strand_id
1 'polypeptide(L)'
;MAADMVSKTATKAAKRLAKAGSLPNRAYVTFLAGDGDYWKGAVGLVKGLRKAKSANPLVVALLPDVPQDHRNKLINQGRIAREIEPAASPPEGQDKFFAWAYYAINHSKLRMWEVKLTWIHHTLNFLVGILMLFLLFVEHSEMVYLDADVQVFNNRDNFRNLL
;
A
#
# COMPACT_ATOMS: atom_id res chain seq x y z
N MET A 1 -45.85 -8.27 11.55
CA MET A 1 -44.97 -8.89 10.53
C MET A 1 -44.07 -7.88 9.80
N ALA A 2 -44.50 -6.64 9.54
CA ALA A 2 -43.68 -5.63 8.84
C ALA A 2 -42.47 -5.09 9.65
N ALA A 3 -42.62 -4.88 10.96
CA ALA A 3 -41.55 -4.34 11.82
C ALA A 3 -40.30 -5.26 11.93
N ASP A 4 -40.51 -6.58 11.91
CA ASP A 4 -39.42 -7.57 11.94
C ASP A 4 -38.61 -7.61 10.65
N MET A 5 -39.23 -7.29 9.50
CA MET A 5 -38.52 -7.23 8.22
C MET A 5 -37.63 -5.99 8.14
N VAL A 6 -38.10 -4.85 8.67
CA VAL A 6 -37.33 -3.59 8.72
C VAL A 6 -36.11 -3.73 9.65
N SER A 7 -36.30 -4.32 10.83
CA SER A 7 -35.23 -4.59 11.81
C SER A 7 -34.13 -5.52 11.24
N LYS A 8 -34.52 -6.63 10.59
CA LYS A 8 -33.56 -7.56 9.96
C LYS A 8 -32.77 -6.91 8.83
N THR A 9 -33.40 -6.00 8.08
CA THR A 9 -32.77 -5.31 6.95
C THR A 9 -31.79 -4.24 7.41
N ALA A 10 -32.16 -3.46 8.44
CA ALA A 10 -31.28 -2.49 9.09
C ALA A 10 -30.05 -3.17 9.72
N THR A 11 -30.23 -4.33 10.37
CA THR A 11 -29.13 -5.10 10.97
C THR A 11 -28.17 -5.64 9.92
N LYS A 12 -28.68 -6.08 8.76
CA LYS A 12 -27.87 -6.55 7.63
C LYS A 12 -27.11 -5.41 6.93
N ALA A 13 -27.72 -4.23 6.84
CA ALA A 13 -27.09 -3.01 6.33
C ALA A 13 -26.00 -2.50 7.27
N ALA A 14 -26.26 -2.45 8.58
CA ALA A 14 -25.29 -2.09 9.60
C ALA A 14 -24.08 -3.06 9.63
N LYS A 15 -24.33 -4.37 9.48
CA LYS A 15 -23.26 -5.38 9.38
C LYS A 15 -22.43 -5.25 8.10
N ARG A 16 -23.03 -4.78 6.99
CA ARG A 16 -22.31 -4.45 5.74
C ARG A 16 -21.50 -3.16 5.87
N LEU A 17 -22.02 -2.14 6.56
CA LEU A 17 -21.28 -0.91 6.86
C LEU A 17 -20.11 -1.15 7.83
N ALA A 18 -20.32 -1.93 8.89
CA ALA A 18 -19.25 -2.31 9.82
C ALA A 18 -18.16 -3.16 9.16
N LYS A 19 -18.52 -3.99 8.17
CA LYS A 19 -17.56 -4.74 7.35
C LYS A 19 -16.88 -3.86 6.28
N ALA A 20 -17.48 -2.73 5.90
CA ALA A 20 -16.88 -1.75 4.99
C ALA A 20 -15.92 -0.78 5.70
N GLY A 21 -16.05 -0.58 7.02
CA GLY A 21 -15.17 0.27 7.83
C GLY A 21 -13.94 -0.44 8.44
N SER A 22 -13.85 -1.76 8.29
CA SER A 22 -12.68 -2.55 8.71
C SER A 22 -11.84 -2.85 7.46
N LEU A 23 -10.96 -1.93 7.07
CA LEU A 23 -9.87 -2.30 6.16
C LEU A 23 -9.14 -3.51 6.78
N PRO A 24 -8.76 -4.51 5.97
CA PRO A 24 -7.98 -5.61 6.49
C PRO A 24 -6.74 -5.04 7.17
N ASN A 25 -6.55 -5.38 8.44
CA ASN A 25 -5.46 -4.86 9.27
C ASN A 25 -4.07 -5.29 8.78
N ARG A 26 -4.03 -6.01 7.65
CA ARG A 26 -2.91 -6.74 7.08
C ARG A 26 -2.85 -6.48 5.58
N ALA A 27 -1.67 -6.20 5.06
CA ALA A 27 -1.44 -6.13 3.61
C ALA A 27 -0.14 -6.83 3.21
N TYR A 28 -0.13 -7.35 1.99
CA TYR A 28 1.12 -7.51 1.27
C TYR A 28 1.48 -6.20 0.61
N VAL A 29 2.75 -5.87 0.56
CA VAL A 29 3.23 -4.66 -0.09
C VAL A 29 4.32 -5.01 -1.09
N THR A 30 4.30 -4.36 -2.24
CA THR A 30 5.40 -4.41 -3.21
C THR A 30 5.73 -3.01 -3.70
N PHE A 31 6.86 -2.86 -4.37
CA PHE A 31 7.40 -1.57 -4.78
C PHE A 31 7.72 -1.56 -6.27
N LEU A 32 7.42 -0.46 -6.96
CA LEU A 32 7.79 -0.25 -8.37
C LEU A 32 8.43 1.14 -8.57
N ALA A 33 9.45 1.15 -9.43
CA ALA A 33 10.15 2.33 -9.90
C ALA A 33 10.47 2.19 -11.39
N GLY A 34 10.46 3.31 -12.10
CA GLY A 34 10.82 3.40 -13.51
C GLY A 34 9.91 2.66 -14.50
N ASP A 35 10.39 2.56 -15.74
CA ASP A 35 9.70 1.97 -16.91
C ASP A 35 10.09 0.50 -17.16
N GLY A 36 10.68 -0.15 -16.17
CA GLY A 36 11.07 -1.56 -16.28
C GLY A 36 9.86 -2.51 -16.27
N ASP A 37 10.14 -3.79 -16.51
CA ASP A 37 9.13 -4.85 -16.57
C ASP A 37 8.60 -5.33 -15.19
N TYR A 38 9.04 -4.72 -14.09
CA TYR A 38 8.65 -5.10 -12.73
C TYR A 38 7.13 -5.01 -12.50
N TRP A 39 6.41 -4.19 -13.25
CA TRP A 39 4.94 -4.15 -13.21
C TRP A 39 4.30 -5.51 -13.58
N LYS A 40 4.94 -6.31 -14.44
CA LYS A 40 4.48 -7.67 -14.80
C LYS A 40 4.56 -8.59 -13.58
N GLY A 41 5.63 -8.48 -12.82
CA GLY A 41 5.84 -9.18 -11.56
C GLY A 41 4.79 -8.83 -10.51
N ALA A 42 4.54 -7.53 -10.32
CA ALA A 42 3.46 -7.06 -9.44
C ALA A 42 2.08 -7.58 -9.87
N VAL A 43 1.75 -7.59 -11.17
CA VAL A 43 0.53 -8.23 -11.68
C VAL A 43 0.52 -9.74 -11.38
N GLY A 44 1.67 -10.41 -11.50
CA GLY A 44 1.87 -11.80 -11.11
C GLY A 44 1.54 -12.05 -9.64
N LEU A 45 2.04 -11.20 -8.73
CA LEU A 45 1.71 -11.24 -7.30
C LEU A 45 0.22 -11.09 -7.05
N VAL A 46 -0.45 -10.11 -7.70
CA VAL A 46 -1.91 -9.94 -7.56
C VAL A 46 -2.66 -11.22 -7.94
N LYS A 47 -2.29 -11.82 -9.07
CA LYS A 47 -2.90 -13.07 -9.56
C LYS A 47 -2.58 -14.25 -8.64
N GLY A 48 -1.35 -14.35 -8.16
CA GLY A 48 -0.89 -15.39 -7.24
C GLY A 48 -1.65 -15.35 -5.92
N LEU A 49 -1.76 -14.17 -5.30
CA LEU A 49 -2.53 -13.96 -4.06
C LEU A 49 -4.02 -14.30 -4.26
N ARG A 50 -4.61 -13.93 -5.40
CA ARG A 50 -5.99 -14.30 -5.75
C ARG A 50 -6.15 -15.82 -5.88
N LYS A 51 -5.23 -16.48 -6.59
CA LYS A 51 -5.23 -17.95 -6.76
C LYS A 51 -5.07 -18.67 -5.42
N ALA A 52 -4.21 -18.15 -4.55
CA ALA A 52 -4.01 -18.60 -3.18
C ALA A 52 -5.18 -18.27 -2.24
N LYS A 53 -6.23 -17.59 -2.72
CA LYS A 53 -7.40 -17.16 -1.93
C LYS A 53 -7.01 -16.32 -0.71
N SER A 54 -6.01 -15.46 -0.86
CA SER A 54 -5.60 -14.55 0.21
C SER A 54 -6.72 -13.57 0.55
N ALA A 55 -6.96 -13.37 1.84
CA ALA A 55 -7.87 -12.36 2.38
C ALA A 55 -7.24 -10.96 2.41
N ASN A 56 -5.90 -10.88 2.33
CA ASN A 56 -5.17 -9.62 2.43
C ASN A 56 -4.90 -9.01 1.03
N PRO A 57 -5.05 -7.68 0.88
CA PRO A 57 -4.75 -6.99 -0.37
C PRO A 57 -3.24 -6.97 -0.65
N LEU A 58 -2.89 -6.60 -1.88
CA LEU A 58 -1.54 -6.16 -2.26
C LEU A 58 -1.66 -4.67 -2.48
N VAL A 59 -0.85 -3.92 -1.76
CA VAL A 59 -0.66 -2.49 -1.99
C VAL A 59 0.63 -2.35 -2.78
N VAL A 60 0.59 -1.56 -3.85
CA VAL A 60 1.78 -1.31 -4.68
C VAL A 60 2.24 0.12 -4.44
N ALA A 61 3.42 0.27 -3.84
CA ALA A 61 4.10 1.55 -3.70
C ALA A 61 4.77 1.92 -5.02
N LEU A 62 4.44 3.09 -5.56
CA LEU A 62 4.89 3.57 -6.87
C LEU A 62 5.75 4.82 -6.69
N LEU A 63 6.95 4.85 -7.29
CA LEU A 63 7.63 6.12 -7.52
C LEU A 63 6.96 6.92 -8.65
N PRO A 64 7.12 8.25 -8.71
CA PRO A 64 6.52 9.10 -9.75
C PRO A 64 6.96 8.74 -11.17
N ASP A 65 8.16 8.16 -11.31
CA ASP A 65 8.77 7.76 -12.58
C ASP A 65 8.15 6.48 -13.20
N VAL A 66 7.24 5.79 -12.49
CA VAL A 66 6.49 4.67 -13.07
C VAL A 66 5.48 5.19 -14.11
N PRO A 67 5.54 4.72 -15.37
CA PRO A 67 4.66 5.17 -16.44
C PRO A 67 3.18 4.95 -16.12
N GLN A 68 2.33 5.87 -16.57
CA GLN A 68 0.88 5.81 -16.33
C GLN A 68 0.25 4.52 -16.85
N ASP A 69 0.71 4.01 -18.00
CA ASP A 69 0.23 2.74 -18.56
C ASP A 69 0.49 1.55 -17.64
N HIS A 70 1.63 1.53 -16.93
CA HIS A 70 1.95 0.48 -15.95
C HIS A 70 1.02 0.59 -14.73
N ARG A 71 0.72 1.82 -14.29
CA ARG A 71 -0.24 2.09 -13.20
C ARG A 71 -1.64 1.61 -13.58
N ASN A 72 -2.09 1.95 -14.78
CA ASN A 72 -3.41 1.56 -15.29
C ASN A 72 -3.57 0.03 -15.32
N LYS A 73 -2.53 -0.71 -15.74
CA LYS A 73 -2.53 -2.18 -15.74
C LYS A 73 -2.71 -2.76 -14.33
N LEU A 74 -2.17 -2.11 -13.29
CA LEU A 74 -2.32 -2.52 -11.89
C LEU A 74 -3.69 -2.15 -11.31
N ILE A 75 -4.17 -0.93 -11.58
CA ILE A 75 -5.50 -0.45 -11.18
C ILE A 75 -6.57 -1.40 -11.75
N ASN A 76 -6.44 -1.81 -13.01
CA ASN A 76 -7.32 -2.75 -13.67
C ASN A 76 -7.32 -4.16 -13.04
N GLN A 77 -6.32 -4.51 -12.21
CA GLN A 77 -6.36 -5.76 -11.42
C GLN A 77 -7.21 -5.65 -10.14
N GLY A 78 -7.75 -4.47 -9.83
CA GLY A 78 -8.62 -4.19 -8.69
C GLY A 78 -7.87 -3.98 -7.38
N ARG A 79 -6.66 -3.39 -7.42
CA ARG A 79 -5.84 -3.16 -6.22
C ARG A 79 -5.33 -1.73 -6.08
N ILE A 80 -4.93 -1.41 -4.86
CA ILE A 80 -4.57 -0.06 -4.41
C ILE A 80 -3.12 0.22 -4.82
N ALA A 81 -2.96 1.08 -5.81
CA ALA A 81 -1.70 1.72 -6.15
C ALA A 81 -1.55 2.97 -5.27
N ARG A 82 -0.39 3.15 -4.63
CA ARG A 82 -0.10 4.28 -3.76
C ARG A 82 1.21 4.91 -4.18
N GLU A 83 1.17 6.19 -4.49
CA GLU A 83 2.38 6.93 -4.86
C GLU A 83 3.18 7.28 -3.62
N ILE A 84 4.49 7.08 -3.69
CA ILE A 84 5.44 7.46 -2.66
C ILE A 84 6.51 8.35 -3.27
N GLU A 85 6.97 9.30 -2.48
CA GLU A 85 8.09 10.16 -2.87
C GLU A 85 9.40 9.36 -2.85
N PRO A 86 10.31 9.55 -3.83
CA PRO A 86 11.64 8.98 -3.78
C PRO A 86 12.37 9.36 -2.49
N ALA A 87 13.18 8.44 -1.96
CA ALA A 87 14.15 8.79 -0.93
C ALA A 87 15.12 9.82 -1.52
N ALA A 88 15.28 10.97 -0.86
CA ALA A 88 16.22 11.99 -1.29
C ALA A 88 17.63 11.39 -1.33
N SER A 89 18.35 11.64 -2.42
CA SER A 89 19.80 11.41 -2.43
C SER A 89 20.42 12.32 -1.37
N PRO A 90 21.44 11.87 -0.61
CA PRO A 90 22.06 12.73 0.38
C PRO A 90 22.69 13.97 -0.28
N PRO A 91 22.81 15.08 0.48
CA PRO A 91 23.48 16.29 0.01
C PRO A 91 24.92 16.00 -0.45
N GLU A 92 25.46 16.83 -1.34
CA GLU A 92 26.87 16.76 -1.71
C GLU A 92 27.76 17.02 -0.47
N GLY A 93 28.53 16.00 -0.03
CA GLY A 93 29.35 16.08 1.18
C GLY A 93 30.10 14.78 1.52
N GLN A 94 30.86 14.77 2.63
CA GLN A 94 31.88 13.75 2.98
C GLN A 94 31.32 12.39 3.46
N ASP A 95 30.00 12.23 3.63
CA ASP A 95 29.41 10.99 4.16
C ASP A 95 28.76 10.11 3.06
N LYS A 96 29.45 9.96 1.92
CA LYS A 96 28.98 9.12 0.79
C LYS A 96 29.11 7.62 1.03
N PHE A 97 29.72 7.16 2.13
CA PHE A 97 30.02 5.73 2.32
C PHE A 97 28.79 4.81 2.31
N PHE A 98 27.62 5.30 2.74
CA PHE A 98 26.42 4.47 2.96
C PHE A 98 25.16 4.88 2.18
N ALA A 99 25.20 5.99 1.43
CA ALA A 99 24.01 6.57 0.78
C ALA A 99 24.31 7.10 -0.63
N TRP A 100 24.80 6.24 -1.53
CA TRP A 100 25.02 6.65 -2.92
C TRP A 100 23.69 6.88 -3.65
N ALA A 101 23.67 7.83 -4.60
CA ALA A 101 22.52 8.06 -5.49
C ALA A 101 22.09 6.78 -6.25
N TYR A 102 23.02 5.87 -6.53
CA TYR A 102 22.73 4.55 -7.09
C TYR A 102 21.78 3.71 -6.20
N TYR A 103 21.87 3.83 -4.87
CA TYR A 103 20.99 3.13 -3.94
C TYR A 103 19.67 3.86 -3.69
N ALA A 104 19.41 5.01 -4.32
CA ALA A 104 18.21 5.81 -4.07
C ALA A 104 16.92 4.99 -4.26
N ILE A 105 16.87 4.08 -5.23
CA ILE A 105 15.73 3.16 -5.42
C ILE A 105 15.59 2.21 -4.22
N ASN A 106 16.70 1.65 -3.72
CA ASN A 106 16.69 0.76 -2.57
C ASN A 106 16.24 1.49 -1.29
N HIS A 107 16.74 2.71 -1.07
CA HIS A 107 16.30 3.54 0.05
C HIS A 107 14.82 3.94 -0.10
N SER A 108 14.34 4.16 -1.33
CA SER A 108 12.94 4.47 -1.61
C SER A 108 11.99 3.34 -1.20
N LYS A 109 12.45 2.09 -1.15
CA LYS A 109 11.64 0.98 -0.61
C LYS A 109 11.24 1.25 0.86
N LEU A 110 12.08 1.90 1.64
CA LEU A 110 11.78 2.19 3.05
C LEU A 110 10.65 3.21 3.24
N ARG A 111 10.31 3.99 2.20
CA ARG A 111 9.20 4.97 2.22
C ARG A 111 7.84 4.32 2.45
N MET A 112 7.72 3.01 2.20
CA MET A 112 6.51 2.23 2.52
C MET A 112 6.24 2.13 4.04
N TRP A 113 7.29 2.27 4.86
CA TRP A 113 7.21 2.27 6.32
C TRP A 113 7.22 3.66 6.93
N GLU A 114 7.34 4.73 6.13
CA GLU A 114 7.33 6.07 6.67
C GLU A 114 5.94 6.44 7.20
N VAL A 115 5.88 6.57 8.52
CA VAL A 115 4.83 7.33 9.18
C VAL A 115 5.15 8.80 8.91
N LYS A 116 4.41 9.45 8.01
CA LYS A 116 4.32 10.93 8.03
C LYS A 116 3.63 11.32 9.35
N LEU A 117 4.38 11.31 10.45
CA LEU A 117 4.12 12.19 11.59
C LEU A 117 4.39 13.59 11.05
N THR A 118 3.41 14.17 10.37
CA THR A 118 3.44 15.61 10.10
C THR A 118 3.54 16.28 11.46
N TRP A 119 4.75 16.71 11.80
CA TRP A 119 4.98 17.66 12.87
C TRP A 119 4.11 18.89 12.56
N ILE A 120 2.98 18.99 13.24
CA ILE A 120 2.11 20.17 13.19
C ILE A 120 2.86 21.27 13.94
N HIS A 121 3.71 22.01 13.25
CA HIS A 121 4.13 23.33 13.70
C HIS A 121 3.44 24.38 12.83
N HIS A 122 2.35 24.92 13.39
CA HIS A 122 1.86 26.29 13.27
C HIS A 122 2.08 27.01 11.93
N THR A 123 1.06 27.03 11.07
CA THR A 123 0.29 28.25 10.73
C THR A 123 -0.87 27.92 9.78
N LEU A 124 -2.09 28.13 10.32
CA LEU A 124 -3.38 28.36 9.67
C LEU A 124 -3.53 27.99 8.17
N ASN A 125 -4.11 26.82 7.92
CA ASN A 125 -5.16 26.66 6.91
C ASN A 125 -6.11 25.53 7.35
N PHE A 126 -7.00 25.89 8.28
CA PHE A 126 -7.86 25.02 9.08
C PHE A 126 -8.98 24.32 8.29
N LEU A 127 -9.07 24.48 6.96
CA LEU A 127 -10.07 23.81 6.13
C LEU A 127 -9.54 23.05 4.90
N VAL A 128 -8.26 23.19 4.53
CA VAL A 128 -7.67 22.42 3.41
C VAL A 128 -6.95 21.16 3.91
N GLY A 129 -6.55 21.12 5.19
CA GLY A 129 -5.75 20.04 5.77
C GLY A 129 -6.50 18.82 6.31
N ILE A 130 -7.83 18.86 6.45
CA ILE A 130 -8.59 17.78 7.10
C ILE A 130 -8.97 16.64 6.12
N LEU A 131 -8.84 16.83 4.80
CA LEU A 131 -9.21 15.80 3.83
C LEU A 131 -8.04 15.24 3.00
N MET A 132 -6.87 15.91 2.98
CA MET A 132 -5.85 15.65 1.96
C MET A 132 -4.58 14.91 2.46
N LEU A 133 -4.63 14.17 3.57
CA LEU A 133 -3.47 13.40 4.00
C LEU A 133 -3.79 12.25 4.97
N PHE A 134 -4.72 11.37 4.61
CA PHE A 134 -4.76 10.05 5.25
C PHE A 134 -3.65 9.17 4.69
N LEU A 135 -2.48 9.31 5.33
CA LEU A 135 -1.46 8.31 5.59
C LEU A 135 -1.39 7.16 4.57
N LEU A 136 -0.46 7.30 3.62
CA LEU A 136 -0.27 6.39 2.50
C LEU A 136 -0.06 4.92 2.89
N PHE A 137 0.24 4.52 4.13
CA PHE A 137 0.27 3.09 4.49
C PHE A 137 -0.24 2.76 5.93
N VAL A 138 -0.60 3.75 6.75
CA VAL A 138 -0.91 3.56 8.19
C VAL A 138 -2.23 2.81 8.46
N GLU A 139 -3.03 2.57 7.41
CA GLU A 139 -4.29 1.83 7.55
C GLU A 139 -4.12 0.33 7.86
N HIS A 140 -2.89 -0.20 7.81
CA HIS A 140 -2.61 -1.62 8.04
C HIS A 140 -1.61 -1.77 9.21
N SER A 141 -1.99 -2.48 10.27
CA SER A 141 -1.10 -2.69 11.42
C SER A 141 0.05 -3.67 11.15
N GLU A 142 -0.10 -4.55 10.16
CA GLU A 142 0.91 -5.57 9.82
C GLU A 142 1.09 -5.63 8.29
N MET A 143 2.33 -5.54 7.82
CA MET A 143 2.64 -5.58 6.39
C MET A 143 3.74 -6.61 6.10
N VAL A 144 3.57 -7.35 5.01
CA VAL A 144 4.61 -8.27 4.48
C VAL A 144 5.07 -7.75 3.13
N TYR A 145 6.34 -7.37 3.03
CA TYR A 145 6.92 -6.97 1.76
C TYR A 145 7.21 -8.20 0.88
N LEU A 146 6.79 -8.13 -0.37
CA LEU A 146 7.10 -9.09 -1.42
C LEU A 146 7.73 -8.33 -2.58
N ASP A 147 8.96 -8.69 -2.95
CA ASP A 147 9.57 -8.12 -4.15
C ASP A 147 8.79 -8.56 -5.40
N ALA A 148 8.77 -7.73 -6.43
CA ALA A 148 7.91 -7.94 -7.59
C ALA A 148 8.31 -9.19 -8.40
N ASP A 149 9.55 -9.66 -8.24
CA ASP A 149 10.09 -10.88 -8.85
C ASP A 149 9.81 -12.17 -8.05
N VAL A 150 9.05 -12.07 -6.93
CA VAL A 150 8.60 -13.23 -6.14
C VAL A 150 7.27 -13.77 -6.67
N GLN A 151 7.04 -15.07 -6.46
CA GLN A 151 5.79 -15.74 -6.81
C GLN A 151 5.08 -16.34 -5.59
N VAL A 152 3.76 -16.14 -5.51
CA VAL A 152 2.91 -16.72 -4.47
C VAL A 152 2.18 -17.94 -5.01
N PHE A 153 2.45 -19.10 -4.42
CA PHE A 153 1.80 -20.38 -4.78
C PHE A 153 0.71 -20.81 -3.80
N ASN A 154 0.89 -20.51 -2.51
CA ASN A 154 0.02 -20.93 -1.41
C ASN A 154 -0.39 -19.74 -0.53
N ASN A 155 -1.47 -19.89 0.22
CA ASN A 155 -1.92 -18.85 1.15
C ASN A 155 -0.92 -18.71 2.31
N ARG A 156 -0.49 -17.47 2.58
CA ARG A 156 0.46 -17.11 3.64
C ARG A 156 -0.07 -16.01 4.57
N ASP A 157 -1.39 -15.90 4.72
CA ASP A 157 -2.02 -14.83 5.50
C ASP A 157 -1.77 -14.96 7.02
N ASN A 158 -1.26 -16.11 7.47
CA ASN A 158 -0.78 -16.28 8.83
C ASN A 158 0.64 -15.71 9.01
N PHE A 159 0.73 -14.38 9.08
CA PHE A 159 2.00 -13.65 9.22
C PHE A 159 2.81 -14.01 10.47
N ARG A 160 2.17 -14.52 11.52
CA ARG A 160 2.82 -14.81 12.81
C ARG A 160 3.72 -16.05 12.80
N ASN A 161 3.62 -16.91 11.78
CA ASN A 161 4.46 -18.11 11.64
C ASN A 161 5.63 -17.89 10.65
N LEU A 162 6.01 -16.63 10.39
CA LEU A 162 7.09 -16.27 9.46
C LEU A 162 8.43 -15.96 10.18
N LEU A 163 8.47 -16.11 11.52
CA LEU A 163 9.66 -16.06 12.37
C LEU A 163 9.83 -17.43 13.03
#